data_AF-A0A353CW45-F1
#
_entry.id   AF-A0A353CW45-F1
#
_cell.length_a   1.000
_cell.length_b   1.000
_cell.length_c   1.000
_cell.angle_alpha   90.00
_cell.angle_beta   90.00
_cell.angle_gamma   90.00
#
_symmetry.space_group_name_H-M   'P 1'
#
loop_
_entity.id
_entity.type
_entity.pdbx_description
1 polymer ?
#
loop_
_entity_poly.entity_id
_entity_poly.type
_entity_poly.pdbx_seq_one_letter_code
_entity_poly.pdbx_strand_id
1 'polypeptide(L)'
;MKEIVVLGIIFLASLCLGIIKYQTVLKEGEWKWQRKFAEGWNNFVNFFIAGLVGYYFMLVRWPLLAKGANIETSDFLLFAILTMGVFGHLNVLSYNITKGVEAILDRVLKK
;
A
#
# COMPACT_ATOMS: atom_id res chain seq x y z
N MET A 1 8.01 18.34 -16.09
CA MET A 1 6.62 18.85 -15.99
C MET A 1 5.57 17.74 -16.06
N LYS A 2 5.52 16.91 -17.13
CA LYS A 2 4.49 15.85 -17.25
C LYS A 2 4.48 14.86 -16.09
N GLU A 3 5.65 14.39 -15.64
CA GLU A 3 5.78 13.44 -14.52
C GLU A 3 5.29 14.04 -13.19
N ILE A 4 5.63 15.31 -12.92
CA ILE A 4 5.19 16.03 -11.71
C ILE A 4 3.65 16.14 -11.69
N VAL A 5 3.03 16.40 -12.84
CA VAL A 5 1.56 16.44 -12.95
C VAL A 5 0.97 15.07 -12.64
N VAL A 6 1.54 13.98 -13.18
CA VAL A 6 1.04 12.63 -12.90
C VAL A 6 1.20 12.27 -11.43
N LEU A 7 2.34 12.61 -10.80
CA LEU A 7 2.55 12.41 -9.37
C LEU A 7 1.52 13.19 -8.54
N GLY A 8 1.20 14.43 -8.95
CA GLY A 8 0.15 15.23 -8.34
C GLY A 8 -1.24 14.56 -8.46
N ILE A 9 -1.56 14.00 -9.61
CA ILE A 9 -2.82 13.25 -9.83
C ILE A 9 -2.87 12.00 -8.94
N ILE A 10 -1.80 11.21 -8.90
CA ILE A 10 -1.71 10.01 -8.06
C ILE A 10 -1.90 10.39 -6.59
N PHE A 11 -1.25 11.46 -6.13
CA PHE A 11 -1.38 11.96 -4.76
C PHE A 11 -2.83 12.33 -4.44
N LEU A 12 -3.46 13.17 -5.27
CA LEU A 12 -4.84 13.63 -5.05
C LEU A 12 -5.86 12.49 -5.11
N ALA A 13 -5.73 11.58 -6.09
CA ALA A 13 -6.59 10.41 -6.20
C ALA A 13 -6.47 9.51 -4.96
N SER A 14 -5.24 9.29 -4.49
CA SER A 14 -4.98 8.49 -3.29
C SER A 14 -5.56 9.13 -2.03
N LEU A 15 -5.53 10.47 -1.95
CA LEU A 15 -6.10 11.21 -0.82
C LEU A 15 -7.62 11.06 -0.78
N CYS A 16 -8.28 11.23 -1.94
CA CYS A 16 -9.72 11.02 -2.07
C CYS A 16 -10.11 9.58 -1.71
N LEU A 17 -9.42 8.58 -2.27
CA LEU A 17 -9.68 7.17 -1.97
C LEU A 17 -9.39 6.83 -0.51
N GLY A 18 -8.36 7.44 0.09
CA GLY A 18 -8.02 7.27 1.50
C GLY A 18 -9.13 7.73 2.45
N ILE A 19 -9.77 8.85 2.13
CA ILE A 19 -10.89 9.42 2.91
C ILE A 19 -12.19 8.61 2.69
N ILE A 20 -12.46 8.19 1.45
CA ILE A 20 -13.70 7.46 1.10
C ILE A 20 -13.68 6.04 1.66
N LYS A 21 -12.53 5.37 1.61
CA LYS A 21 -12.43 3.99 2.06
C LYS A 21 -12.49 3.93 3.58
N TYR A 22 -13.47 3.20 4.10
CA TYR A 22 -13.55 2.84 5.50
C TYR A 22 -13.22 1.36 5.67
N GLN A 23 -12.12 1.06 6.36
CA GLN A 23 -11.73 -0.30 6.74
C GLN A 23 -11.18 -0.25 8.16
N THR A 24 -11.77 -1.06 9.04
CA THR A 24 -11.42 -1.09 10.46
C THR A 24 -10.28 -2.07 10.69
N VAL A 25 -9.04 -1.60 10.61
CA VAL A 25 -7.84 -2.36 11.04
C VAL A 25 -7.57 -2.14 12.54
N LEU A 26 -7.97 -0.98 13.07
CA LEU A 26 -7.74 -0.60 14.47
C LEU A 26 -8.85 -1.17 15.40
N LYS A 27 -8.45 -1.71 16.56
CA LYS A 27 -9.36 -2.26 17.59
C LYS A 27 -10.07 -1.17 18.39
N GLU A 28 -11.16 -1.54 19.06
CA GLU A 28 -11.96 -0.66 19.91
C GLU A 28 -11.17 -0.15 21.13
N GLY A 29 -11.19 1.17 21.39
CA GLY A 29 -10.57 1.76 22.58
C GLY A 29 -10.11 3.22 22.44
N GLU A 30 -9.84 3.71 21.24
CA GLU A 30 -9.27 5.06 21.02
C GLU A 30 -10.27 6.12 20.56
N TRP A 31 -9.94 7.40 20.82
CA TRP A 31 -10.78 8.57 20.55
C TRP A 31 -11.19 8.65 19.06
N LYS A 32 -12.49 8.82 18.80
CA LYS A 32 -13.11 8.64 17.47
C LYS A 32 -12.43 9.43 16.33
N TRP A 33 -11.88 10.62 16.57
CA TRP A 33 -11.20 11.40 15.53
C TRP A 33 -9.85 10.81 15.16
N GLN A 34 -8.97 10.59 16.13
CA GLN A 34 -7.59 10.15 15.88
C GLN A 34 -7.58 8.86 15.06
N ARG A 35 -8.49 7.95 15.39
CA ARG A 35 -8.74 6.74 14.61
C ARG A 35 -9.13 7.01 13.16
N LYS A 36 -10.12 7.87 12.93
CA LYS A 36 -10.57 8.22 11.56
C LYS A 36 -9.42 8.82 10.74
N PHE A 37 -8.60 9.67 11.36
CA PHE A 37 -7.42 10.23 10.72
C PHE A 37 -6.38 9.13 10.40
N ALA A 38 -6.06 8.26 11.36
CA ALA A 38 -5.11 7.18 11.16
C ALA A 38 -5.57 6.16 10.10
N GLU A 39 -6.84 5.79 10.09
CA GLU A 39 -7.44 4.92 9.06
C GLU A 39 -7.38 5.60 7.68
N GLY A 40 -7.80 6.88 7.59
CA GLY A 40 -7.74 7.65 6.36
C GLY A 40 -6.30 7.80 5.84
N TRP A 41 -5.34 8.04 6.73
CA TRP A 41 -3.92 8.12 6.41
C TRP A 41 -3.36 6.79 5.92
N ASN A 42 -3.67 5.69 6.60
CA ASN A 42 -3.24 4.35 6.19
C ASN A 42 -3.82 3.96 4.83
N ASN A 43 -5.08 4.29 4.56
CA ASN A 43 -5.71 4.06 3.27
C ASN A 43 -5.09 4.95 2.19
N PHE A 44 -4.83 6.23 2.50
CA PHE A 44 -4.11 7.13 1.60
C PHE A 44 -2.74 6.56 1.20
N VAL A 45 -1.90 6.19 2.18
CA VAL A 45 -0.56 5.63 1.92
C VAL A 45 -0.65 4.36 1.10
N ASN A 46 -1.60 3.48 1.42
CA ASN A 46 -1.84 2.26 0.64
C ASN A 46 -2.13 2.57 -0.84
N PHE A 47 -3.08 3.48 -1.11
CA PHE A 47 -3.45 3.82 -2.49
C PHE A 47 -2.35 4.58 -3.21
N PHE A 48 -1.58 5.38 -2.47
CA PHE A 48 -0.44 6.11 -3.00
C PHE A 48 0.66 5.15 -3.46
N ILE A 49 1.01 4.15 -2.64
CA ILE A 49 1.94 3.09 -3.03
C ILE A 49 1.42 2.33 -4.25
N ALA A 50 0.13 1.95 -4.26
CA ALA A 50 -0.48 1.26 -5.39
C ALA A 50 -0.37 2.07 -6.69
N GLY A 51 -0.67 3.37 -6.62
CA GLY A 51 -0.59 4.28 -7.76
C GLY A 51 0.84 4.46 -8.27
N LEU A 52 1.83 4.61 -7.37
CA LEU A 52 3.24 4.70 -7.75
C LEU A 52 3.76 3.42 -8.40
N VAL A 53 3.43 2.26 -7.82
CA VAL A 53 3.81 0.95 -8.38
C VAL A 53 3.15 0.73 -9.73
N GLY A 54 1.86 1.03 -9.86
CA GLY A 54 1.13 0.92 -11.12
C GLY A 54 1.72 1.84 -12.20
N TYR A 55 2.07 3.07 -11.82
CA TYR A 55 2.71 4.03 -12.72
C TYR A 55 4.09 3.53 -13.19
N TYR A 56 4.93 3.07 -12.27
CA TYR A 56 6.22 2.47 -12.61
C TYR A 56 6.07 1.25 -13.52
N PHE A 57 5.15 0.34 -13.18
CA PHE A 57 4.94 -0.88 -13.95
C PHE A 57 4.51 -0.56 -15.38
N MET A 58 3.54 0.35 -15.56
CA MET A 58 3.04 0.73 -16.88
C MET A 58 4.05 1.47 -17.75
N LEU A 59 4.87 2.34 -17.16
CA LEU A 59 5.83 3.14 -17.93
C LEU A 59 7.17 2.45 -18.17
N VAL A 60 7.62 1.63 -17.22
CA VAL A 60 8.97 1.07 -17.24
C VAL A 60 8.95 -0.42 -17.54
N ARG A 61 8.24 -1.23 -16.76
CA ARG A 61 8.31 -2.69 -16.89
C ARG A 61 7.47 -3.22 -18.06
N TRP A 62 6.24 -2.75 -18.22
CA TRP A 62 5.35 -3.22 -19.28
C TRP A 62 5.94 -3.10 -20.69
N PRO A 63 6.55 -1.96 -21.10
CA PRO A 63 7.17 -1.85 -22.42
C PRO A 63 8.37 -2.79 -22.62
N LEU A 64 9.10 -3.12 -21.56
CA LEU A 64 10.21 -4.08 -21.62
C LEU A 64 9.67 -5.50 -21.80
N LEU A 65 8.66 -5.89 -21.02
CA LEU A 65 8.00 -7.19 -21.15
C LEU A 65 7.36 -7.37 -22.53
N ALA A 66 6.71 -6.33 -23.06
CA ALA A 66 6.13 -6.34 -24.41
C ALA A 66 7.18 -6.52 -25.53
N LYS A 67 8.45 -6.19 -25.26
CA LYS A 67 9.59 -6.42 -26.16
C LYS A 67 10.29 -7.76 -25.94
N GLY A 68 9.73 -8.63 -25.10
CA GLY A 68 10.28 -9.95 -24.81
C GLY A 68 11.34 -9.98 -23.72
N ALA A 69 11.42 -8.95 -22.86
CA ALA A 69 12.25 -9.04 -21.66
C ALA A 69 11.78 -10.20 -20.76
N ASN A 70 12.72 -10.83 -20.06
CA ASN A 70 12.41 -11.90 -19.12
C ASN A 70 11.58 -11.37 -17.95
N ILE A 71 10.62 -12.18 -17.51
CA ILE A 71 9.86 -11.94 -16.28
C ILE A 71 10.76 -12.28 -15.10
N GLU A 72 10.90 -11.33 -14.18
CA GLU A 72 11.66 -11.52 -12.95
C GLU A 72 10.73 -11.69 -11.75
N THR A 73 11.24 -12.26 -10.67
CA THR A 73 10.53 -12.33 -9.39
C THR A 73 10.10 -10.94 -8.89
N SER A 74 10.88 -9.90 -9.23
CA SER A 74 10.56 -8.50 -8.93
C SER A 74 9.25 -8.04 -9.60
N ASP A 75 8.96 -8.49 -10.82
CA ASP A 75 7.71 -8.18 -11.52
C ASP A 75 6.51 -8.79 -10.81
N PHE A 76 6.66 -10.03 -10.32
CA PHE A 76 5.63 -10.69 -9.53
C PHE A 76 5.39 -9.98 -8.20
N LEU A 77 6.44 -9.56 -7.51
CA LEU A 77 6.33 -8.80 -6.26
C LEU A 77 5.63 -7.45 -6.48
N LEU A 78 6.00 -6.71 -7.53
CA LEU A 78 5.35 -5.45 -7.89
C LEU A 78 3.87 -5.66 -8.23
N PHE A 79 3.55 -6.72 -8.97
CA PHE A 79 2.17 -7.09 -9.27
C PHE A 79 1.40 -7.41 -7.99
N ALA A 80 1.95 -8.20 -7.07
CA ALA A 80 1.32 -8.52 -5.80
C ALA A 80 1.07 -7.26 -4.95
N ILE A 81 2.06 -6.36 -4.85
CA ILE A 81 1.92 -5.08 -4.15
C ILE A 81 0.83 -4.23 -4.80
N LEU A 82 0.79 -4.16 -6.13
CA LEU A 82 -0.24 -3.43 -6.87
C LEU A 82 -1.63 -4.00 -6.58
N THR A 83 -1.81 -5.32 -6.67
CA THR A 83 -3.09 -5.98 -6.39
C THR A 83 -3.54 -5.71 -4.96
N MET A 84 -2.68 -5.95 -3.97
CA MET A 84 -2.98 -5.66 -2.57
C MET A 84 -3.28 -4.17 -2.35
N GLY A 85 -2.54 -3.28 -3.00
CA GLY A 85 -2.74 -1.84 -2.91
C GLY A 85 -4.08 -1.38 -3.50
N VAL A 86 -4.48 -1.90 -4.66
CA VAL A 86 -5.75 -1.56 -5.31
C VAL A 86 -6.95 -2.02 -4.47
N PHE A 87 -6.89 -3.21 -3.87
CA PHE A 87 -7.92 -3.67 -2.92
C PHE A 87 -7.75 -3.09 -1.52
N GLY A 88 -6.70 -2.29 -1.34
CA GLY A 88 -6.21 -1.68 -0.12
C GLY A 88 -6.09 -2.58 1.09
N HIS A 89 -5.34 -3.65 0.91
CA HIS A 89 -4.93 -4.60 1.93
C HIS A 89 -3.46 -4.43 2.34
N LEU A 90 -2.70 -3.46 1.82
CA LEU A 90 -1.29 -3.27 2.25
C LEU A 90 -1.20 -2.85 3.71
N ASN A 91 -2.15 -2.05 4.19
CA ASN A 91 -2.28 -1.67 5.60
C ASN A 91 -2.54 -2.90 6.50
N VAL A 92 -3.40 -3.82 6.08
CA VAL A 92 -3.70 -5.08 6.79
C VAL A 92 -2.46 -5.98 6.82
N LEU A 93 -1.76 -6.10 5.68
CA LEU A 93 -0.52 -6.86 5.61
C LEU A 93 0.54 -6.29 6.56
N SER A 94 0.75 -4.97 6.53
CA SER A 94 1.70 -4.29 7.41
C SER A 94 1.34 -4.51 8.90
N TYR A 95 0.05 -4.42 9.23
CA TYR A 95 -0.43 -4.72 10.59
C TYR A 95 -0.16 -6.17 11.00
N ASN A 96 -0.46 -7.14 10.13
CA ASN A 96 -0.24 -8.56 10.39
C ASN A 96 1.24 -8.89 10.55
N ILE A 97 2.11 -8.29 9.72
CA ILE A 97 3.57 -8.42 9.85
C ILE A 97 4.02 -7.88 11.22
N THR A 98 3.56 -6.68 11.58
CA THR A 98 3.89 -6.05 12.87
C THR A 98 3.48 -6.96 14.04
N LYS A 99 2.25 -7.51 14.00
CA LYS A 99 1.76 -8.45 15.03
C LYS A 99 2.51 -9.78 15.04
N GLY A 100 2.90 -10.30 13.88
CA GLY A 100 3.74 -11.50 13.80
C GLY A 100 5.11 -11.28 14.45
N VAL A 101 5.75 -10.15 14.16
CA VAL A 101 7.04 -9.77 14.77
C VAL A 101 6.91 -9.58 16.28
N GLU A 102 5.86 -8.89 16.74
CA GLU A 102 5.55 -8.72 18.17
C GLU A 102 5.44 -10.07 18.88
N ALA A 103 4.70 -11.02 18.29
CA ALA A 103 4.54 -12.37 18.86
C ALA A 103 5.85 -13.17 18.92
N ILE A 104 6.73 -13.02 17.92
CA ILE A 104 8.05 -13.65 17.92
C ILE A 104 8.92 -13.07 19.04
N LEU A 105 8.97 -11.73 19.15
CA LEU A 105 9.75 -11.05 20.19
C LEU A 105 9.27 -11.42 21.59
N ASP A 106 7.96 -11.43 21.80
CA ASP A 106 7.36 -11.86 23.08
C ASP A 106 7.80 -13.26 23.48
N ARG A 107 7.83 -14.20 22.53
CA ARG A 107 8.28 -15.58 22.78
C ARG A 107 9.77 -15.69 23.09
N VAL A 108 10.59 -14.82 22.49
CA VAL A 108 12.04 -14.80 22.71
C VAL A 108 12.39 -14.15 24.04
N LEU A 109 11.69 -13.08 24.43
CA LEU A 109 11.98 -12.28 25.63
C LEU A 109 11.30 -12.80 26.91
N LYS A 110 10.19 -13.53 26.81
CA LYS A 110 9.52 -14.18 27.96
C LYS A 110 10.05 -15.59 28.24
N LYS A 111 11.12 -15.99 27.58
CA LYS A 111 11.94 -17.18 27.91
C LYS A 111 13.06 -16.77 28.85
#